data_AF-A0A7J6VVS4-F1
#
_entry.id   AF-A0A7J6VVS4-F1
#
_cell.length_a   1.000
_cell.length_b   1.000
_cell.length_c   1.000
_cell.angle_alpha   90.00
_cell.angle_beta   90.00
_cell.angle_gamma   90.00
#
_symmetry.space_group_name_H-M   'P 1'
#
loop_
_entity.id
_entity.type
_entity.pdbx_description
1 polymer ?
#
loop_
_entity_poly.entity_id
_entity_poly.type
_entity_poly.pdbx_seq_one_letter_code
_entity_poly.pdbx_strand_id
1 'polypeptide(L)'
;MSSVVNVRTADDYLSSKFNVTNVKQEQFDLGDANNDALGQVSHASYGIESSVENRRKKPNLTEEERRAIWELLLTKRRPDDSNKLLPSAAPEVGNQFGVSAITVRKLFQRGLDSLNNGAVVANVTANKKDRVGRKKSITVTAEQVMTIPLLKRQNIRSLAAQLNISKSTAHRICKANKLIKPHSNAIKPFLTSENKVQRVRYCLSHLELKLLPPISSAAGQSHFESMMDEASGTQPDAISCPGDIAQNAKDFICSHLQS
;
A
#
# COMPACT_ATOMS: atom_id res chain seq x y z
N MET A 1 -15.86 -8.86 -56.01
CA MET A 1 -16.55 -9.07 -54.73
C MET A 1 -15.92 -10.27 -54.04
N SER A 2 -15.42 -10.03 -52.83
CA SER A 2 -14.98 -10.90 -51.74
C SER A 2 -14.61 -12.37 -52.01
N SER A 3 -13.36 -12.72 -51.71
CA SER A 3 -12.92 -14.08 -51.39
C SER A 3 -12.24 -14.02 -50.01
N VAL A 4 -12.98 -14.38 -48.97
CA VAL A 4 -12.51 -14.33 -47.58
C VAL A 4 -11.73 -15.60 -47.27
N VAL A 5 -10.44 -15.44 -47.02
CA VAL A 5 -9.55 -16.51 -46.53
C VAL A 5 -9.69 -16.56 -45.01
N ASN A 6 -10.21 -17.67 -44.48
CA ASN A 6 -10.32 -17.93 -43.04
C ASN A 6 -8.92 -18.14 -42.44
N VAL A 7 -8.36 -17.11 -41.81
CA VAL A 7 -7.16 -17.22 -40.99
C VAL A 7 -7.60 -17.50 -39.55
N ARG A 8 -7.19 -18.65 -39.02
CA ARG A 8 -7.37 -19.05 -37.62
C ARG A 8 -6.56 -18.12 -36.72
N THR A 9 -7.24 -17.24 -35.99
CA THR A 9 -6.63 -16.32 -35.02
C THR A 9 -6.35 -17.05 -33.70
N ALA A 10 -5.20 -16.73 -33.10
CA ALA A 10 -4.61 -17.39 -31.93
C ALA A 10 -5.20 -16.90 -30.58
N ASP A 11 -6.54 -16.82 -30.46
CA ASP A 11 -7.20 -16.28 -29.25
C ASP A 11 -7.99 -17.31 -28.42
N ASP A 12 -7.98 -18.60 -28.79
CA ASP A 12 -8.79 -19.64 -28.11
C ASP A 12 -8.10 -20.38 -26.96
N TYR A 13 -6.82 -20.07 -26.64
CA TYR A 13 -6.04 -20.86 -25.66
C TYR A 13 -6.11 -20.40 -24.20
N LEU A 14 -6.83 -19.32 -23.88
CA LEU A 14 -6.81 -18.71 -22.52
C LEU A 14 -8.16 -18.69 -21.77
N SER A 15 -9.23 -19.27 -22.33
CA SER A 15 -10.57 -19.24 -21.70
C SER A 15 -10.97 -20.51 -20.91
N SER A 16 -10.10 -21.51 -20.75
CA SER A 16 -10.50 -22.82 -20.17
C SER A 16 -10.12 -23.06 -18.70
N LYS A 17 -9.58 -22.09 -17.96
CA LYS A 17 -9.06 -22.34 -16.60
C LYS A 17 -9.68 -21.61 -15.41
N PHE A 18 -10.70 -20.78 -15.57
CA PHE A 18 -11.42 -20.23 -14.41
C PHE A 18 -12.91 -20.14 -14.67
N ASN A 19 -13.63 -21.17 -14.23
CA ASN A 19 -15.08 -21.20 -14.27
C ASN A 19 -15.61 -21.77 -12.94
N VAL A 20 -15.96 -20.90 -11.99
CA VAL A 20 -16.94 -21.21 -10.94
C VAL A 20 -17.66 -19.91 -10.53
N THR A 21 -18.70 -19.56 -11.26
CA THR A 21 -19.88 -18.92 -10.66
C THR A 21 -20.81 -20.02 -10.21
N ASN A 22 -21.12 -20.10 -8.91
CA ASN A 22 -22.31 -20.82 -8.49
C ASN A 22 -22.99 -20.07 -7.34
N VAL A 23 -24.13 -19.47 -7.71
CA VAL A 23 -25.17 -18.95 -6.82
C VAL A 23 -25.99 -20.16 -6.37
N LYS A 24 -26.19 -20.32 -5.06
CA LYS A 24 -27.27 -21.16 -4.52
C LYS A 24 -28.02 -20.37 -3.45
N GLN A 25 -29.24 -19.97 -3.78
CA GLN A 25 -30.34 -19.79 -2.84
C GLN A 25 -31.03 -21.14 -2.69
N GLU A 26 -31.25 -21.63 -1.47
CA GLU A 26 -32.37 -22.53 -1.15
C GLU A 26 -32.94 -22.17 0.23
N GLN A 27 -34.26 -22.26 0.31
CA GLN A 27 -35.17 -21.87 1.37
C GLN A 27 -35.38 -22.98 2.43
N PHE A 28 -35.74 -22.52 3.65
CA PHE A 28 -36.73 -23.05 4.62
C PHE A 28 -36.83 -24.55 4.93
N ASP A 29 -36.79 -24.90 6.23
CA ASP A 29 -37.84 -25.73 6.87
C ASP A 29 -37.86 -25.52 8.39
N LEU A 30 -39.08 -25.35 8.93
CA LEU A 30 -39.44 -25.36 10.35
C LEU A 30 -39.64 -26.80 10.81
N GLY A 31 -39.18 -27.12 12.02
CA GLY A 31 -39.48 -28.39 12.69
C GLY A 31 -39.31 -28.28 14.21
N ASP A 32 -40.43 -28.25 14.92
CA ASP A 32 -40.56 -28.40 16.37
C ASP A 32 -39.94 -29.70 16.89
N ALA A 33 -39.35 -29.67 18.08
CA ALA A 33 -39.70 -30.60 19.16
C ALA A 33 -38.88 -30.33 20.44
N ASN A 34 -39.67 -30.08 21.49
CA ASN A 34 -39.39 -30.08 22.92
C ASN A 34 -38.32 -31.11 23.37
N ASN A 35 -37.48 -30.67 24.33
CA ASN A 35 -37.00 -31.56 25.38
C ASN A 35 -37.07 -30.82 26.71
N ASP A 36 -37.97 -31.31 27.55
CA ASP A 36 -38.12 -30.98 28.95
C ASP A 36 -36.89 -31.39 29.77
N ALA A 37 -36.87 -30.85 31.00
CA ALA A 37 -36.03 -31.21 32.14
C ALA A 37 -34.68 -30.47 32.23
N LEU A 38 -34.63 -29.48 33.12
CA LEU A 38 -33.90 -29.58 34.40
C LEU A 38 -34.08 -28.30 35.22
N GLY A 39 -35.00 -28.34 36.18
CA GLY A 39 -35.00 -27.44 37.31
C GLY A 39 -34.03 -27.95 38.37
N GLN A 40 -32.83 -27.37 38.43
CA GLN A 40 -31.99 -27.36 39.63
C GLN A 40 -31.32 -26.00 39.79
N VAL A 41 -31.71 -25.32 40.86
CA VAL A 41 -31.22 -24.03 41.30
C VAL A 41 -29.76 -24.20 41.70
N SER A 42 -28.84 -23.69 40.90
CA SER A 42 -27.42 -23.60 41.23
C SER A 42 -27.02 -22.12 41.33
N HIS A 43 -26.43 -21.79 42.47
CA HIS A 43 -26.02 -20.46 42.87
C HIS A 43 -24.82 -20.03 42.01
N ALA A 44 -25.07 -19.51 40.81
CA ALA A 44 -24.02 -19.07 39.91
C ALA A 44 -23.62 -17.62 40.22
N SER A 45 -22.39 -17.49 40.73
CA SER A 45 -21.64 -16.23 40.85
C SER A 45 -21.83 -15.38 39.60
N TYR A 46 -22.29 -14.14 39.74
CA TYR A 46 -22.30 -13.15 38.67
C TYR A 46 -20.85 -12.79 38.33
N GLY A 47 -20.22 -13.63 37.51
CA GLY A 47 -19.05 -13.27 36.75
C GLY A 47 -19.47 -12.13 35.84
N ILE A 48 -19.05 -10.91 36.18
CA ILE A 48 -19.00 -9.83 35.19
C ILE A 48 -17.99 -10.32 34.15
N GLU A 49 -18.48 -10.96 33.10
CA GLU A 49 -17.75 -11.10 31.84
C GLU A 49 -17.54 -9.68 31.32
N SER A 50 -16.46 -9.05 31.80
CA SER A 50 -15.88 -7.94 31.10
C SER A 50 -15.39 -8.49 29.77
N SER A 51 -16.24 -8.41 28.75
CA SER A 51 -15.79 -8.54 27.37
C SER A 51 -14.61 -7.59 27.23
N VAL A 52 -13.41 -8.16 27.16
CA VAL A 52 -12.18 -7.44 26.85
C VAL A 52 -12.29 -7.09 25.38
N GLU A 53 -13.16 -6.12 25.08
CA GLU A 53 -13.38 -5.59 23.76
C GLU A 53 -12.03 -5.06 23.29
N ASN A 54 -11.52 -5.72 22.26
CA ASN A 54 -10.21 -5.52 21.68
C ASN A 54 -9.89 -4.01 21.62
N ARG A 55 -8.87 -3.54 22.35
CA ARG A 55 -8.48 -2.11 22.45
C ARG A 55 -7.87 -1.57 21.15
N ARG A 56 -8.49 -1.86 20.01
CA ARG A 56 -8.20 -1.21 18.74
C ARG A 56 -8.78 0.19 18.82
N LYS A 57 -7.94 1.19 18.56
CA LYS A 57 -8.36 2.58 18.50
C LYS A 57 -9.48 2.69 17.47
N LYS A 58 -10.63 3.25 17.87
CA LYS A 58 -11.74 3.50 16.95
C LYS A 58 -11.23 4.34 15.76
N PRO A 59 -11.64 4.01 14.52
CA PRO A 59 -11.27 4.81 13.35
C PRO A 59 -11.81 6.25 13.49
N ASN A 60 -11.20 7.17 12.74
CA ASN A 60 -11.73 8.53 12.66
C ASN A 60 -13.03 8.53 11.86
N LEU A 61 -13.95 9.45 12.18
CA LEU A 61 -15.20 9.59 11.44
C LEU A 61 -14.95 9.86 9.95
N THR A 62 -15.69 9.14 9.11
CA THR A 62 -15.72 9.36 7.67
C THR A 62 -16.29 10.74 7.32
N GLU A 63 -16.20 11.14 6.06
CA GLU A 63 -16.73 12.45 5.64
C GLU A 63 -18.25 12.45 5.62
N GLU A 64 -18.82 11.32 5.23
CA GLU A 64 -20.24 11.03 5.16
C GLU A 64 -20.84 11.02 6.57
N GLU A 65 -20.21 10.35 7.54
CA GLU A 65 -20.65 10.37 8.95
C GLU A 65 -20.63 11.78 9.53
N ARG A 66 -19.58 12.58 9.23
CA ARG A 66 -19.51 13.97 9.67
C ARG A 66 -20.61 14.84 9.07
N ARG A 67 -20.97 14.62 7.80
CA ARG A 67 -22.11 15.30 7.14
C ARG A 67 -23.45 14.90 7.76
N ALA A 68 -23.68 13.59 7.94
CA ALA A 68 -24.91 13.09 8.55
C ALA A 68 -25.10 13.62 9.99
N ILE A 69 -24.03 13.65 10.80
CA ILE A 69 -24.07 14.26 12.13
C ILE A 69 -24.42 15.75 12.04
N TRP A 70 -23.82 16.48 11.10
CA TRP A 70 -24.11 17.90 10.92
C TRP A 70 -25.58 18.16 10.55
N GLU A 71 -26.10 17.43 9.57
CA GLU A 71 -27.51 17.52 9.15
C GLU A 71 -28.46 17.19 10.30
N LEU A 72 -28.18 16.14 11.06
CA LEU A 72 -28.98 15.78 12.22
C LEU A 72 -28.95 16.86 13.31
N LEU A 73 -27.78 17.46 13.57
CA LEU A 73 -27.66 18.54 14.54
C LEU A 73 -28.41 19.81 14.14
N LEU A 74 -28.56 20.09 12.84
CA LEU A 74 -29.38 21.20 12.37
C LEU A 74 -30.85 21.05 12.76
N THR A 75 -31.37 19.83 12.84
CA THR A 75 -32.74 19.56 13.32
C THR A 75 -32.90 19.73 14.84
N LYS A 76 -31.81 19.63 15.60
CA LYS A 76 -31.77 19.68 17.07
C LYS A 76 -31.20 21.01 17.62
N ARG A 77 -31.31 22.08 16.83
CA ARG A 77 -30.88 23.45 17.15
C ARG A 77 -31.80 24.09 18.18
N ARG A 78 -31.29 25.01 19.01
CA ARG A 78 -32.14 25.77 19.92
C ARG A 78 -33.01 26.76 19.12
N PRO A 79 -34.30 26.93 19.45
CA PRO A 79 -35.15 27.96 18.83
C PRO A 79 -34.64 29.38 19.07
N ASP A 80 -34.21 29.69 20.30
CA ASP A 80 -33.84 31.06 20.71
C ASP A 80 -32.47 31.49 20.20
N ASP A 81 -31.53 30.55 20.11
CA ASP A 81 -30.17 30.82 19.67
C ASP A 81 -29.72 29.77 18.69
N SER A 82 -29.84 30.18 17.44
CA SER A 82 -29.34 29.54 16.26
C SER A 82 -27.90 28.99 16.48
N ASN A 83 -27.00 29.72 17.12
CA ASN A 83 -25.62 29.25 17.26
C ASN A 83 -25.41 28.18 18.34
N LYS A 84 -26.49 27.73 19.00
CA LYS A 84 -26.44 26.77 20.11
C LYS A 84 -27.30 25.54 19.83
N LEU A 85 -26.78 24.40 20.30
CA LEU A 85 -27.50 23.12 20.33
C LEU A 85 -28.37 23.03 21.59
N LEU A 86 -29.41 22.19 21.54
CA LEU A 86 -30.09 21.74 22.76
C LEU A 86 -29.10 20.98 23.67
N PRO A 87 -29.22 21.08 25.00
CA PRO A 87 -28.29 20.41 25.93
C PRO A 87 -28.18 18.89 25.70
N SER A 88 -29.28 18.24 25.34
CA SER A 88 -29.38 16.80 25.06
C SER A 88 -28.96 16.39 23.65
N ALA A 89 -28.91 17.32 22.69
CA ALA A 89 -28.68 16.98 21.28
C ALA A 89 -27.30 16.35 21.04
N ALA A 90 -26.24 16.95 21.59
CA ALA A 90 -24.89 16.44 21.42
C ALA A 90 -24.66 15.03 22.03
N PRO A 91 -25.11 14.72 23.25
CA PRO A 91 -25.01 13.35 23.78
C PRO A 91 -25.92 12.35 23.05
N GLU A 92 -27.13 12.75 22.65
CA GLU A 92 -28.04 11.89 21.88
C GLU A 92 -27.41 11.46 20.54
N VAL A 93 -26.96 12.43 19.75
CA VAL A 93 -26.29 12.17 18.46
C VAL A 93 -24.96 11.44 18.67
N GLY A 94 -24.21 11.79 19.73
CA GLY A 94 -22.99 11.08 20.08
C GLY A 94 -23.22 9.58 20.29
N ASN A 95 -24.28 9.21 21.01
CA ASN A 95 -24.64 7.81 21.26
C ASN A 95 -25.05 7.09 19.97
N GLN A 96 -25.82 7.74 19.09
CA GLN A 96 -26.25 7.15 17.80
C GLN A 96 -25.06 6.78 16.89
N PHE A 97 -24.03 7.62 16.85
CA PHE A 97 -22.85 7.41 16.01
C PHE A 97 -21.68 6.73 16.76
N GLY A 98 -21.80 6.45 18.06
CA GLY A 98 -20.74 5.86 18.88
C GLY A 98 -19.54 6.80 19.16
N VAL A 99 -19.80 8.11 19.17
CA VAL A 99 -18.82 9.21 19.26
C VAL A 99 -19.05 10.05 20.52
N SER A 100 -17.99 10.63 21.09
CA SER A 100 -18.14 11.50 22.26
C SER A 100 -18.94 12.78 21.95
N ALA A 101 -19.77 13.21 22.90
CA ALA A 101 -20.52 14.47 22.80
C ALA A 101 -19.61 15.70 22.57
N ILE A 102 -18.35 15.65 23.04
CA ILE A 102 -17.36 16.71 22.82
C ILE A 102 -16.99 16.79 21.34
N THR A 103 -16.76 15.65 20.68
CA THR A 103 -16.45 15.61 19.24
C THR A 103 -17.61 16.15 18.42
N VAL A 104 -18.85 15.78 18.77
CA VAL A 104 -20.07 16.27 18.12
C VAL A 104 -20.18 17.80 18.25
N ARG A 105 -20.00 18.35 19.45
CA ARG A 105 -19.98 19.81 19.66
C ARG A 105 -18.88 20.51 18.87
N LYS A 106 -17.67 19.95 18.83
CA LYS A 106 -16.54 20.48 18.04
C LYS A 106 -16.84 20.48 16.54
N LEU A 107 -17.53 19.46 16.05
CA LEU A 107 -17.94 19.38 14.66
C LEU A 107 -18.97 20.45 14.33
N PHE A 108 -19.96 20.65 15.21
CA PHE A 108 -20.95 21.71 15.07
C PHE A 108 -20.32 23.10 15.03
N GLN A 109 -19.44 23.40 15.99
CA GLN A 109 -18.74 24.69 16.01
C GLN A 109 -17.89 24.90 14.76
N ARG A 110 -17.21 23.86 14.26
CA ARG A 110 -16.46 23.96 12.99
C ARG A 110 -17.37 24.34 11.81
N GLY A 111 -18.55 23.74 11.73
CA GLY A 111 -19.53 24.07 10.71
C GLY A 111 -19.98 25.53 10.80
N LEU A 112 -20.30 26.02 12.01
CA LEU A 112 -20.64 27.42 12.25
C LEU A 112 -19.48 28.37 11.92
N ASP A 113 -18.27 28.08 12.38
CA ASP A 113 -17.07 28.87 12.09
C ASP A 113 -16.85 28.99 10.58
N SER A 114 -17.06 27.91 9.83
CA SER A 114 -16.97 27.93 8.37
C SER A 114 -17.99 28.87 7.73
N LEU A 115 -19.23 28.86 8.21
CA LEU A 115 -20.29 29.75 7.71
C LEU A 115 -20.00 31.20 8.07
N ASN A 116 -19.55 31.47 9.30
CA ASN A 116 -19.16 32.80 9.77
C ASN A 116 -17.96 33.36 8.99
N ASN A 117 -17.05 32.48 8.54
CA ASN A 117 -15.94 32.85 7.66
C ASN A 117 -16.35 33.06 6.19
N GLY A 118 -17.64 33.03 5.87
CA GLY A 118 -18.17 33.35 4.53
C GLY A 118 -18.28 32.15 3.58
N ALA A 119 -18.18 30.91 4.07
CA ALA A 119 -18.44 29.75 3.22
C ALA A 119 -19.93 29.59 2.92
N VAL A 120 -20.28 29.29 1.67
CA VAL A 120 -21.68 29.02 1.25
C VAL A 120 -22.22 27.73 1.88
N VAL A 121 -21.35 26.73 2.05
CA VAL A 121 -21.68 25.43 2.64
C VAL A 121 -20.78 25.20 3.86
N ALA A 122 -21.36 24.67 4.94
CA ALA A 122 -20.64 24.39 6.17
C ALA A 122 -19.51 23.37 5.94
N ASN A 123 -18.27 23.76 6.24
CA ASN A 123 -17.13 22.87 6.13
C ASN A 123 -17.00 21.97 7.37
N VAL A 124 -17.49 20.74 7.26
CA VAL A 124 -17.39 19.70 8.29
C VAL A 124 -16.23 18.73 8.04
N THR A 125 -15.30 19.08 7.14
CA THR A 125 -14.16 18.23 6.78
C THR A 125 -13.21 18.00 7.96
N ALA A 126 -12.41 16.94 7.89
CA ALA A 126 -11.39 16.68 8.91
C ALA A 126 -10.17 17.59 8.68
N ASN A 127 -9.76 18.33 9.71
CA ASN A 127 -8.55 19.17 9.69
C ASN A 127 -7.24 18.37 9.56
N LYS A 128 -7.32 17.04 9.47
CA LYS A 128 -6.17 16.17 9.31
C LYS A 128 -5.66 16.20 7.86
N LYS A 129 -6.55 16.35 6.89
CA LYS A 129 -6.20 16.38 5.46
C LYS A 129 -5.17 17.49 5.22
N ASP A 130 -4.09 17.16 4.52
CA ASP A 130 -2.95 18.03 4.18
C ASP A 130 -2.11 18.60 5.34
N ARG A 131 -2.54 18.41 6.59
CA ARG A 131 -1.86 18.94 7.79
C ARG A 131 -1.01 17.90 8.53
N VAL A 132 -1.05 16.65 8.09
CA VAL A 132 -0.32 15.54 8.71
C VAL A 132 0.79 14.98 7.86
N GLY A 133 1.66 14.22 8.52
CA GLY A 133 2.89 13.72 7.92
C GLY A 133 4.04 14.71 8.07
N ARG A 134 5.21 14.29 7.61
CA ARG A 134 6.42 15.12 7.66
C ARG A 134 6.33 16.24 6.64
N LYS A 135 6.39 17.50 7.10
CA LYS A 135 6.49 18.67 6.23
C LYS A 135 7.78 18.61 5.42
N LYS A 136 7.69 18.94 4.12
CA LYS A 136 8.88 19.06 3.26
C LYS A 136 9.57 20.38 3.59
N SER A 137 10.74 20.31 4.24
CA SER A 137 11.51 21.49 4.62
C SER A 137 12.27 22.11 3.46
N ILE A 138 12.63 21.30 2.47
CA ILE A 138 13.47 21.71 1.35
C ILE A 138 12.61 21.67 0.09
N THR A 139 12.33 22.85 -0.45
CA THR A 139 11.69 23.04 -1.74
C THR A 139 12.72 23.70 -2.64
N VAL A 140 13.16 22.98 -3.68
CA VAL A 140 14.04 23.52 -4.70
C VAL A 140 13.17 23.91 -5.90
N THR A 141 13.19 25.18 -6.28
CA THR A 141 12.47 25.67 -7.47
C THR A 141 13.32 25.46 -8.73
N ALA A 142 12.69 25.44 -9.91
CA ALA A 142 13.41 25.32 -11.17
C ALA A 142 14.38 26.49 -11.39
N GLU A 143 14.01 27.69 -10.96
CA GLU A 143 14.81 28.91 -11.06
C GLU A 143 16.15 28.80 -10.31
N GLN A 144 16.14 28.23 -9.11
CA GLN A 144 17.35 27.97 -8.33
C GLN A 144 18.30 27.01 -9.07
N VAL A 145 17.75 25.99 -9.72
CA VAL A 145 18.55 25.05 -10.53
C VAL A 145 19.08 25.71 -11.80
N MET A 146 18.33 26.62 -12.42
CA MET A 146 18.74 27.33 -13.63
C MET A 146 19.89 28.31 -13.38
N THR A 147 19.99 28.86 -12.16
CA THR A 147 21.13 29.71 -11.74
C THR A 147 22.46 28.93 -11.74
N ILE A 148 22.40 27.62 -11.52
CA ILE A 148 23.58 26.75 -11.52
C ILE A 148 24.04 26.52 -12.97
N PRO A 149 25.36 26.63 -13.27
CA PRO A 149 25.90 26.34 -14.59
C PRO A 149 25.47 24.96 -15.11
N LEU A 150 25.23 24.86 -16.43
CA LEU A 150 24.73 23.63 -17.08
C LEU A 150 25.57 22.39 -16.75
N LEU A 151 26.90 22.51 -16.70
CA LEU A 151 27.79 21.38 -16.39
C LEU A 151 27.53 20.80 -14.99
N LYS A 152 27.14 21.64 -14.03
CA LYS A 152 26.94 21.24 -12.63
C LYS A 152 25.51 20.77 -12.33
N ARG A 153 24.55 21.02 -13.23
CA ARG A 153 23.15 20.58 -13.07
C ARG A 153 22.82 19.21 -13.68
N GLN A 154 23.72 18.64 -14.49
CA GLN A 154 23.52 17.35 -15.16
C GLN A 154 23.57 16.14 -14.21
N ASN A 155 24.47 16.16 -13.23
CA ASN A 155 24.66 15.07 -12.28
C ASN A 155 24.00 15.41 -10.93
N ILE A 156 23.17 14.50 -10.43
CA ILE A 156 22.47 14.65 -9.14
C ILE A 156 23.45 14.90 -7.99
N ARG A 157 24.63 14.27 -7.99
CA ARG A 157 25.64 14.48 -6.94
C ARG A 157 26.19 15.91 -6.98
N SER A 158 26.54 16.39 -8.17
CA SER A 158 27.04 17.76 -8.37
C SER A 158 25.96 18.79 -8.04
N LEU A 159 24.72 18.55 -8.49
CA LEU A 159 23.59 19.42 -8.17
C LEU A 159 23.34 19.47 -6.66
N ALA A 160 23.38 18.33 -5.99
CA ALA A 160 23.20 18.25 -4.53
C ALA A 160 24.27 19.05 -3.78
N ALA A 161 25.53 18.97 -4.23
CA ALA A 161 26.63 19.76 -3.67
C ALA A 161 26.44 21.27 -3.91
N GLN A 162 25.96 21.68 -5.08
CA GLN A 162 25.69 23.10 -5.35
C GLN A 162 24.48 23.65 -4.56
N LEU A 163 23.47 22.81 -4.32
CA LEU A 163 22.27 23.17 -3.56
C LEU A 163 22.42 22.96 -2.04
N ASN A 164 23.56 22.45 -1.57
CA ASN A 164 23.81 22.08 -0.18
C ASN A 164 22.75 21.14 0.42
N ILE A 165 22.30 20.16 -0.37
CA ILE A 165 21.31 19.15 0.04
C ILE A 165 21.90 17.75 -0.03
N SER A 166 21.30 16.80 0.70
CA SER A 166 21.73 15.40 0.59
C SER A 166 21.38 14.82 -0.79
N LYS A 167 22.24 13.93 -1.31
CA LYS A 167 22.04 13.26 -2.61
C LYS A 167 20.66 12.58 -2.72
N SER A 168 20.21 11.93 -1.64
CA SER A 168 18.90 11.24 -1.60
C SER A 168 17.74 12.24 -1.72
N THR A 169 17.85 13.39 -1.06
CA THR A 169 16.87 14.48 -1.14
C THR A 169 16.84 15.08 -2.54
N ALA A 170 18.01 15.38 -3.12
CA ALA A 170 18.13 15.86 -4.50
C ALA A 170 17.47 14.89 -5.49
N HIS A 171 17.79 13.60 -5.40
CA HIS A 171 17.20 12.57 -6.26
C HIS A 171 15.67 12.52 -6.15
N ARG A 172 15.12 12.53 -4.93
CA ARG A 172 13.66 12.53 -4.71
C ARG A 172 13.00 13.77 -5.32
N ILE A 173 13.60 14.95 -5.14
CA ILE A 173 13.09 16.21 -5.69
C ILE A 173 13.15 16.19 -7.22
N CYS A 174 14.27 15.78 -7.82
CA CYS A 174 14.42 15.67 -9.27
C CYS A 174 13.39 14.71 -9.87
N LYS A 175 13.11 13.57 -9.21
CA LYS A 175 12.10 12.61 -9.66
C LYS A 175 10.67 13.16 -9.54
N ALA A 176 10.34 13.82 -8.43
CA ALA A 176 9.01 14.36 -8.19
C ALA A 176 8.70 15.57 -9.09
N ASN A 177 9.66 16.49 -9.24
CA ASN A 177 9.49 17.77 -9.92
C ASN A 177 10.02 17.76 -11.37
N LYS A 178 10.52 16.61 -11.86
CA LYS A 178 11.10 16.43 -13.20
C LYS A 178 12.17 17.49 -13.58
N LEU A 179 12.98 17.92 -12.60
CA LEU A 179 13.94 19.02 -12.76
C LEU A 179 15.12 18.68 -13.67
N ILE A 180 15.57 17.41 -13.67
CA ILE A 180 16.62 16.91 -14.56
C ILE A 180 15.98 15.87 -15.46
N LYS A 181 16.04 16.10 -16.76
CA LYS A 181 15.60 15.13 -17.76
C LYS A 181 16.82 14.65 -18.56
N PRO A 182 16.98 13.33 -18.79
CA PRO A 182 17.94 12.86 -19.75
C PRO A 182 17.52 13.30 -21.15
N HIS A 183 18.47 13.83 -21.91
CA HIS A 183 18.29 14.19 -23.31
C HIS A 183 19.16 13.28 -24.18
N SER A 184 18.65 12.83 -25.32
CA SER A 184 19.49 12.19 -26.34
C SER A 184 20.40 13.21 -26.98
N ASN A 185 21.63 12.79 -27.26
CA ASN A 185 22.54 13.56 -28.09
C ASN A 185 22.17 13.38 -29.57
N ALA A 186 22.25 14.46 -30.38
CA ALA A 186 21.95 14.39 -31.81
C ALA A 186 22.87 13.43 -32.58
N ILE A 187 24.14 13.30 -32.15
CA ILE A 187 25.14 12.40 -32.75
C ILE A 187 24.81 10.93 -32.47
N LYS A 188 24.13 10.64 -31.36
CA LYS A 188 23.79 9.27 -30.91
C LYS A 188 22.32 9.24 -30.45
N PRO A 189 21.36 9.28 -31.40
CA PRO A 189 19.95 9.26 -31.08
C PRO A 189 19.56 7.91 -30.45
N PHE A 190 18.45 7.89 -29.71
CA PHE A 190 17.89 6.65 -29.21
C PHE A 190 17.47 5.74 -30.38
N LEU A 191 17.70 4.42 -30.23
CA LEU A 191 17.26 3.46 -31.24
C LEU A 191 15.73 3.40 -31.27
N THR A 192 15.15 3.72 -32.43
CA THR A 192 13.76 3.41 -32.74
C THR A 192 13.54 1.89 -32.77
N SER A 193 12.28 1.44 -32.62
CA SER A 193 11.94 0.01 -32.74
C SER A 193 12.42 -0.58 -34.07
N GLU A 194 12.23 0.15 -35.17
CA GLU A 194 12.71 -0.25 -36.50
C GLU A 194 14.24 -0.38 -36.54
N ASN A 195 14.98 0.61 -36.01
CA ASN A 195 16.44 0.57 -35.98
C ASN A 195 16.97 -0.62 -35.16
N LYS A 196 16.24 -1.05 -34.11
CA LYS A 196 16.61 -2.25 -33.34
C LYS A 196 16.50 -3.51 -34.21
N VAL A 197 15.39 -3.66 -34.95
CA VAL A 197 15.18 -4.80 -35.85
C VAL A 197 16.25 -4.84 -36.94
N GLN A 198 16.54 -3.70 -37.57
CA GLN A 198 17.57 -3.62 -38.62
C GLN A 198 18.96 -3.94 -38.09
N ARG A 199 19.32 -3.47 -36.88
CA ARG A 199 20.60 -3.85 -36.26
C ARG A 199 20.69 -5.32 -35.95
N VAL A 200 19.61 -5.94 -35.45
CA VAL A 200 19.57 -7.39 -35.22
C VAL A 200 19.73 -8.16 -36.54
N ARG A 201 19.01 -7.78 -37.60
CA ARG A 201 19.15 -8.38 -38.93
C ARG A 201 20.57 -8.23 -39.48
N TYR A 202 21.18 -7.06 -39.33
CA TYR A 202 22.57 -6.81 -39.71
C TYR A 202 23.54 -7.71 -38.94
N CYS A 203 23.38 -7.86 -37.62
CA CYS A 203 24.19 -8.79 -36.84
C CYS A 203 24.02 -10.22 -37.32
N LEU A 204 22.79 -10.67 -37.56
CA LEU A 204 22.49 -12.02 -38.06
C LEU A 204 23.10 -12.28 -39.44
N SER A 205 23.19 -11.27 -40.32
CA SER A 205 23.80 -11.42 -41.65
C SER A 205 25.33 -11.51 -41.62
N HIS A 206 25.96 -11.03 -40.54
CA HIS A 206 27.42 -11.09 -40.34
C HIS A 206 27.85 -12.27 -39.46
N LEU A 207 26.90 -13.00 -38.89
CA LEU A 207 27.17 -14.30 -38.32
C LEU A 207 27.25 -15.31 -39.47
N GLU A 208 28.46 -15.79 -39.77
CA GLU A 208 28.60 -16.98 -40.59
C GLU A 208 27.97 -18.16 -39.84
N LEU A 209 26.73 -18.51 -40.20
CA LEU A 209 26.02 -19.70 -39.72
C LEU A 209 26.72 -21.02 -40.12
N LYS A 210 27.92 -20.95 -40.72
CA LYS A 210 28.72 -22.09 -41.17
C LYS A 210 29.77 -22.57 -40.16
N LEU A 211 30.02 -21.82 -39.08
CA LEU A 211 31.04 -22.22 -38.07
C LEU A 211 30.46 -22.69 -36.75
N LEU A 212 29.13 -22.67 -36.58
CA LEU A 212 28.52 -23.37 -35.47
C LEU A 212 28.32 -24.81 -35.92
N PRO A 213 29.03 -25.79 -35.33
CA PRO A 213 28.69 -27.19 -35.57
C PRO A 213 27.19 -27.35 -35.26
N PRO A 214 26.46 -28.17 -36.04
CA PRO A 214 25.10 -28.51 -35.68
C PRO A 214 25.16 -28.98 -34.23
N ILE A 215 24.34 -28.40 -33.37
CA ILE A 215 24.15 -28.91 -32.01
C ILE A 215 23.47 -30.26 -32.22
N SER A 216 24.28 -31.28 -32.50
CA SER A 216 23.86 -32.67 -32.53
C SER A 216 23.37 -32.95 -31.12
N SER A 217 22.06 -33.14 -31.00
CA SER A 217 21.37 -33.58 -29.80
C SER A 217 21.72 -35.03 -29.43
N ALA A 218 22.99 -35.41 -29.55
CA ALA A 218 23.47 -36.74 -29.26
C ALA A 218 24.78 -36.59 -28.48
N ALA A 219 24.73 -36.97 -27.21
CA ALA A 219 25.87 -37.06 -26.29
C ALA A 219 26.53 -35.72 -25.89
N GLY A 220 25.78 -34.90 -25.16
CA GLY A 220 26.34 -33.81 -24.36
C GLY A 220 25.50 -33.63 -23.11
N GLN A 221 25.68 -34.52 -22.13
CA GLN A 221 25.16 -34.27 -20.78
C GLN A 221 25.72 -32.92 -20.32
N SER A 222 24.85 -31.94 -20.12
CA SER A 222 25.26 -30.70 -19.47
C SER A 222 25.70 -31.05 -18.05
N HIS A 223 26.99 -30.83 -17.77
CA HIS A 223 27.62 -31.06 -16.47
C HIS A 223 26.83 -30.49 -15.27
N PHE A 224 25.94 -29.52 -15.50
CA PHE A 224 25.06 -28.96 -14.48
C PHE A 224 24.05 -29.96 -13.89
N GLU A 225 23.61 -30.98 -14.65
CA GLU A 225 22.61 -31.95 -14.15
C GLU A 225 23.21 -32.92 -13.12
N SER A 226 24.49 -33.29 -13.26
CA SER A 226 25.15 -34.21 -12.32
C SER A 226 25.37 -33.61 -10.93
N MET A 227 25.11 -32.31 -10.76
CA MET A 227 25.30 -31.60 -9.50
C MET A 227 24.07 -31.65 -8.59
N MET A 228 22.91 -32.10 -9.10
CA MET A 228 21.65 -32.13 -8.36
C MET A 228 21.22 -33.53 -7.88
N ASP A 229 21.89 -34.60 -8.30
CA ASP A 229 21.49 -35.99 -8.01
C ASP A 229 22.31 -36.71 -6.90
N GLU A 230 23.28 -36.05 -6.26
CA GLU A 230 23.96 -36.58 -5.05
C GLU A 230 23.32 -36.09 -3.74
N ALA A 231 21.99 -36.07 -3.65
CA ALA A 231 21.25 -35.67 -2.44
C ALA A 231 20.35 -36.77 -1.85
N SER A 232 20.54 -38.04 -2.22
CA SER A 232 19.82 -39.16 -1.58
C SER A 232 20.72 -40.37 -1.36
N GLY A 233 21.60 -40.29 -0.36
CA GLY A 233 22.49 -41.42 -0.05
C GLY A 233 23.39 -41.23 1.16
N THR A 234 22.89 -40.71 2.29
CA THR A 234 23.61 -40.85 3.58
C THR A 234 22.61 -41.00 4.71
N GLN A 235 22.75 -42.09 5.47
CA GLN A 235 21.99 -42.38 6.68
C GLN A 235 22.18 -41.31 7.76
N PRO A 236 21.18 -41.06 8.63
CA PRO A 236 21.30 -40.14 9.74
C PRO A 236 21.97 -40.84 10.92
N ASP A 237 23.30 -40.79 11.01
CA ASP A 237 23.98 -41.05 12.27
C ASP A 237 24.00 -39.77 13.12
N ALA A 238 23.59 -39.95 14.37
CA ALA A 238 23.31 -38.92 15.35
C ALA A 238 24.50 -37.98 15.58
N ILE A 239 24.26 -36.67 15.43
CA ILE A 239 25.11 -35.64 16.02
C ILE A 239 24.25 -34.80 16.97
N SER A 240 24.57 -34.96 18.24
CA SER A 240 24.13 -34.18 19.40
C SER A 240 24.08 -32.68 19.12
N CYS A 241 22.93 -32.05 19.41
CA CYS A 241 22.77 -30.60 19.38
C CYS A 241 23.56 -29.94 20.54
N PRO A 242 24.51 -29.02 20.27
CA PRO A 242 24.99 -28.12 21.30
C PRO A 242 23.99 -26.99 21.46
N GLY A 243 23.40 -26.90 22.65
CA GLY A 243 22.53 -25.80 23.06
C GLY A 243 23.25 -24.46 23.21
N ASP A 244 22.42 -23.42 23.23
CA ASP A 244 22.62 -22.15 23.92
C ASP A 244 23.72 -21.19 23.45
N ILE A 245 23.46 -20.53 22.32
CA ILE A 245 24.14 -19.28 21.90
C ILE A 245 23.67 -18.05 22.73
N ALA A 246 22.67 -18.19 23.60
CA ALA A 246 22.08 -17.07 24.32
C ALA A 246 22.94 -16.51 25.48
N GLN A 247 23.98 -17.22 25.92
CA GLN A 247 24.74 -16.81 27.11
C GLN A 247 25.98 -15.97 26.85
N ASN A 248 26.52 -15.99 25.63
CA ASN A 248 27.77 -15.28 25.31
C ASN A 248 27.56 -13.77 25.01
N ALA A 249 26.32 -13.32 24.85
CA ALA A 249 26.03 -11.91 24.60
C ALA A 249 26.01 -11.04 25.88
N LYS A 250 25.84 -11.64 27.06
CA LYS A 250 25.86 -10.92 28.34
C LYS A 250 27.28 -10.73 28.87
N ASP A 251 28.17 -11.69 28.63
CA ASP A 251 29.55 -11.64 29.12
C ASP A 251 30.45 -10.70 28.32
N PHE A 252 30.13 -10.45 27.04
CA PHE A 252 30.89 -9.49 26.22
C PHE A 252 30.61 -8.02 26.59
N ILE A 253 29.44 -7.70 27.14
CA ILE A 253 29.10 -6.32 27.52
C ILE A 253 29.66 -5.97 28.91
N CYS A 254 29.94 -6.95 29.76
CA CYS A 254 30.42 -6.71 31.13
C CYS A 254 31.94 -6.46 31.23
N SER A 255 32.73 -6.85 30.22
CA SER A 255 34.20 -6.69 30.25
C SER A 255 34.73 -5.35 29.70
N HIS A 256 33.87 -4.49 29.15
CA HIS A 256 34.29 -3.20 28.58
C HIS A 256 34.04 -1.98 29.48
N LEU A 257 33.75 -2.22 30.77
CA LEU A 257 33.52 -1.16 31.77
C LEU A 257 34.46 -1.26 32.99
N GLN A 258 35.55 -2.02 32.89
CA GLN A 258 36.60 -2.04 33.90
C GLN A 258 37.97 -2.39 33.26
N SER A 259 38.52 -1.42 32.51
CA SER A 259 39.96 -1.13 32.37
C SER A 259 40.12 0.17 31.59
#